data_AF-A0A948WBR8-F1
#
_entry.id   AF-A0A948WBR8-F1
#
_cell.length_a   1.000
_cell.length_b   1.000
_cell.length_c   1.000
_cell.angle_alpha   90.00
_cell.angle_beta   90.00
_cell.angle_gamma   90.00
#
_symmetry.space_group_name_H-M   'P 1'
#
loop_
_entity.id
_entity.type
_entity.pdbx_description
1 polymer ?
#
loop_
_entity_poly.entity_id
_entity_poly.type
_entity_poly.pdbx_seq_one_letter_code
_entity_poly.pdbx_strand_id
1 'polypeptide(L)'
;MRPPTPRQLARIAALFAVLADPVRLRILQCLRRGPRSVGEIQRSCRLKQANTSKHLRVLREARVAAPRRAGNSVRYEITDPRVFALCDLLCG
;
A
#
# COMPACT_ATOMS: atom_id res chain seq x y z
N MET A 1 -4.26 28.97 -3.29
CA MET A 1 -3.52 27.71 -3.56
C MET A 1 -3.19 27.67 -5.04
N ARG A 2 -1.93 27.41 -5.43
CA ARG A 2 -1.55 27.34 -6.86
C ARG A 2 -2.12 26.05 -7.49
N PRO A 3 -2.67 26.09 -8.72
CA PRO A 3 -3.17 24.87 -9.37
C PRO A 3 -2.04 23.88 -9.66
N PRO A 4 -2.32 22.56 -9.59
CA PRO A 4 -1.32 21.54 -9.88
C PRO A 4 -0.94 21.52 -11.36
N THR A 5 0.32 21.20 -11.64
CA THR A 5 0.84 20.98 -12.99
C THR A 5 0.32 19.66 -13.59
N PRO A 6 0.32 19.49 -14.94
CA PRO A 6 -0.06 18.23 -15.58
C PRO A 6 0.74 17.01 -15.07
N ARG A 7 2.03 17.19 -14.78
CA ARG A 7 2.87 16.13 -14.19
C ARG A 7 2.42 15.75 -12.78
N GLN A 8 1.99 16.71 -11.97
CA GLN A 8 1.43 16.44 -10.65
C GLN A 8 0.09 15.69 -10.77
N LEU A 9 -0.79 16.11 -11.68
CA LEU A 9 -2.05 15.44 -11.96
C LEU A 9 -1.85 13.97 -12.39
N ALA A 10 -0.90 13.70 -13.30
CA ALA A 10 -0.57 12.33 -13.72
C ALA A 10 -0.08 11.45 -12.55
N ARG A 11 0.74 12.01 -11.65
CA ARG A 11 1.19 11.29 -10.45
C ARG A 11 0.06 11.00 -9.47
N ILE A 12 -0.86 11.95 -9.30
CA ILE A 12 -2.06 11.77 -8.47
C ILE A 12 -2.94 10.67 -9.04
N ALA A 13 -3.23 10.71 -10.34
CA ALA A 13 -4.03 9.69 -11.02
C ALA A 13 -3.39 8.30 -10.92
N ALA A 14 -2.08 8.19 -11.09
CA ALA A 14 -1.35 6.93 -10.93
C ALA A 14 -1.47 6.36 -9.51
N LEU A 15 -1.36 7.21 -8.48
CA LEU A 15 -1.59 6.80 -7.10
C LEU A 15 -3.03 6.35 -6.87
N PHE A 16 -4.02 7.07 -7.40
CA PHE A 16 -5.42 6.68 -7.29
C PHE A 16 -5.71 5.34 -7.99
N ALA A 17 -5.13 5.09 -9.16
CA ALA A 17 -5.25 3.78 -9.82
C ALA A 17 -4.68 2.65 -8.95
N VAL A 18 -3.57 2.91 -8.23
CA VAL A 18 -3.02 1.97 -7.25
C VAL A 18 -3.95 1.81 -6.05
N LEU A 19 -4.61 2.86 -5.57
CA LEU A 19 -5.48 2.79 -4.39
C LEU A 19 -6.91 2.30 -4.69
N ALA A 20 -7.35 2.34 -5.95
CA ALA A 20 -8.68 1.92 -6.41
C ALA A 20 -8.86 0.38 -6.44
N ASP A 21 -8.55 -0.28 -5.32
CA ASP A 21 -8.73 -1.72 -5.13
C ASP A 21 -8.92 -2.04 -3.64
N PRO A 22 -10.03 -2.69 -3.26
CA PRO A 22 -10.35 -2.92 -1.85
C PRO A 22 -9.35 -3.86 -1.16
N VAL A 23 -8.72 -4.79 -1.89
CA VAL A 23 -7.72 -5.68 -1.32
C VAL A 23 -6.43 -4.93 -1.02
N ARG A 24 -6.00 -4.03 -1.91
CA ARG A 24 -4.83 -3.17 -1.67
C ARG A 24 -5.07 -2.24 -0.49
N LEU A 25 -6.24 -1.59 -0.41
CA LEU A 25 -6.62 -0.77 0.75
C LEU A 25 -6.59 -1.58 2.06
N ARG A 26 -7.10 -2.81 2.07
CA ARG A 26 -7.04 -3.70 3.23
C ARG A 26 -5.61 -4.09 3.63
N ILE A 27 -4.72 -4.31 2.65
CA ILE A 27 -3.29 -4.55 2.93
C ILE A 27 -2.65 -3.29 3.54
N LEU A 28 -2.98 -2.09 3.04
CA LEU A 28 -2.48 -0.85 3.63
C LEU A 28 -2.93 -0.69 5.08
N GLN A 29 -4.22 -0.92 5.38
CA GLN A 29 -4.73 -0.86 6.76
C GLN A 29 -4.11 -1.93 7.66
N CYS A 30 -3.81 -3.10 7.12
CA CYS A 30 -3.01 -4.10 7.80
C CYS A 30 -1.65 -3.49 8.18
N LEU A 31 -0.86 -3.03 7.20
CA LEU A 31 0.48 -2.47 7.39
C LEU A 31 0.53 -1.16 8.20
N ARG A 32 -0.58 -0.43 8.35
CA ARG A 32 -0.68 0.79 9.18
C ARG A 32 -0.23 0.58 10.62
N ARG A 33 -0.50 -0.61 11.17
CA ARG A 33 -0.13 -1.00 12.55
C ARG A 33 1.33 -1.45 12.68
N GLY A 34 2.12 -1.36 11.62
CA GLY A 34 3.54 -1.72 11.60
C GLY A 34 3.92 -2.78 10.56
N PRO A 35 5.23 -3.01 10.37
CA PRO A 35 5.73 -3.93 9.34
C PRO A 35 5.23 -5.35 9.54
N ARG A 36 4.92 -6.08 8.47
CA ARG A 36 4.41 -7.47 8.52
C ARG A 36 5.01 -8.40 7.48
N SER A 37 5.18 -9.67 7.83
CA SER A 37 5.54 -10.71 6.87
C SER A 37 4.39 -10.98 5.88
N VAL A 38 4.71 -11.59 4.75
CA VAL A 38 3.69 -12.00 3.76
C VAL A 38 2.65 -12.93 4.38
N GLY A 39 3.07 -13.88 5.22
CA GLY A 39 2.16 -14.80 5.92
C GLY A 39 1.23 -14.11 6.93
N GLU A 40 1.70 -13.06 7.61
CA GLU A 40 0.86 -12.23 8.49
C GLU A 40 -0.18 -11.43 7.68
N ILE A 41 0.22 -10.91 6.51
CA ILE A 41 -0.69 -10.20 5.58
C ILE A 41 -1.75 -11.15 5.04
N GLN A 42 -1.35 -12.35 4.60
CA GLN A 42 -2.27 -13.39 4.13
C GLN A 42 -3.33 -13.73 5.16
N ARG A 43 -2.93 -13.96 6.41
CA ARG A 43 -3.85 -14.26 7.52
C ARG A 43 -4.79 -13.09 7.81
N SER A 44 -4.24 -11.89 7.98
CA SER A 44 -5.02 -10.69 8.33
C SER A 44 -6.00 -10.28 7.23
N CYS A 45 -5.61 -10.45 5.96
CA CYS A 45 -6.41 -10.12 4.81
C CYS A 45 -7.15 -11.33 4.21
N ARG A 46 -7.08 -12.53 4.80
CA ARG A 46 -7.70 -13.76 4.24
C ARG A 46 -7.39 -13.97 2.75
N LEU A 47 -6.11 -13.84 2.36
CA LEU A 47 -5.64 -13.93 0.98
C LEU A 47 -4.80 -15.18 0.75
N LYS A 48 -4.92 -15.76 -0.44
CA LYS A 48 -3.98 -16.78 -0.96
C LYS A 48 -2.64 -16.13 -1.33
N GLN A 49 -1.58 -16.93 -1.39
CA GLN A 49 -0.21 -16.48 -1.63
C GLN A 49 -0.07 -15.74 -2.97
N ALA A 50 -0.53 -16.34 -4.07
CA ALA A 50 -0.47 -15.73 -5.40
C ALA A 50 -1.15 -14.35 -5.45
N ASN A 51 -2.33 -14.22 -4.83
CA ASN A 51 -3.04 -12.95 -4.80
C ASN A 51 -2.30 -11.91 -3.95
N THR A 52 -1.77 -12.31 -2.80
CA THR A 52 -0.98 -11.43 -1.92
C THR A 52 0.27 -10.91 -2.64
N SER A 53 1.03 -11.79 -3.29
CA SER A 53 2.23 -11.42 -4.05
C SER A 53 1.92 -10.46 -5.18
N LYS A 54 0.80 -10.65 -5.90
CA LYS A 54 0.33 -9.73 -6.94
C LYS A 54 0.08 -8.32 -6.39
N HIS A 55 -0.68 -8.21 -5.29
CA HIS A 55 -0.98 -6.91 -4.70
C HIS A 55 0.26 -6.23 -4.11
N LEU A 56 1.14 -6.98 -3.43
CA LEU A 56 2.39 -6.44 -2.88
C LEU A 56 3.37 -6.00 -3.97
N ARG A 57 3.37 -6.67 -5.13
CA ARG A 57 4.14 -6.22 -6.30
C ARG A 57 3.66 -4.85 -6.79
N VAL A 58 2.35 -4.68 -6.97
CA VAL A 58 1.77 -3.40 -7.41
C VAL A 58 2.09 -2.28 -6.41
N LEU A 59 1.90 -2.54 -5.11
CA LEU A 59 2.21 -1.55 -4.05
C LEU A 59 3.70 -1.19 -4.00
N ARG A 60 4.59 -2.15 -4.30
CA ARG A 60 6.04 -1.95 -4.37
C ARG A 60 6.45 -1.12 -5.59
N GLU A 61 5.92 -1.45 -6.76
CA GLU A 61 6.18 -0.70 -8.00
C GLU A 61 5.69 0.75 -7.88
N ALA A 62 4.56 0.96 -7.17
CA ALA A 62 4.02 2.27 -6.85
C ALA A 62 4.77 3.01 -5.71
N ARG A 63 5.77 2.39 -5.08
CA ARG A 63 6.49 2.93 -3.90
C ARG A 63 5.57 3.31 -2.73
N VAL A 64 4.50 2.55 -2.53
CA VAL A 64 3.57 2.71 -1.40
C VAL A 64 3.95 1.77 -0.25
N ALA A 65 4.45 0.57 -0.56
CA ALA A 65 4.97 -0.37 0.43
C ALA A 65 6.22 -1.07 -0.09
N ALA A 66 7.17 -1.38 0.78
CA ALA A 66 8.42 -2.05 0.39
C ALA A 66 8.79 -3.19 1.35
N PRO A 67 9.47 -4.23 0.84
CA PRO A 67 10.06 -5.26 1.70
C PRO A 67 11.31 -4.71 2.41
N ARG A 68 11.45 -5.04 3.70
CA ARG A 68 12.64 -4.87 4.51
C ARG A 68 13.06 -6.18 5.14
N ARG A 69 14.37 -6.42 5.20
CA ARG A 69 14.92 -7.53 5.96
C ARG A 69 14.85 -7.22 7.45
N ALA A 70 14.31 -8.14 8.22
CA ALA A 70 14.24 -8.12 9.67
C ALA A 70 14.75 -9.48 10.18
N GLY A 71 16.04 -9.53 10.54
CA GLY A 71 16.75 -10.77 10.82
C GLY A 71 16.71 -11.72 9.60
N ASN A 72 16.26 -12.96 9.82
CA ASN A 72 16.13 -13.98 8.78
C ASN A 72 14.81 -13.90 7.99
N SER A 73 13.99 -12.87 8.21
CA SER A 73 12.68 -12.72 7.58
C SER A 73 12.56 -11.45 6.74
N VAL A 74 11.64 -11.45 5.77
CA VAL A 74 11.26 -10.26 5.01
C VAL A 74 9.90 -9.78 5.48
N ARG A 75 9.81 -8.51 5.87
CA ARG A 75 8.58 -7.84 6.30
C ARG A 75 8.30 -6.66 5.37
N TYR A 76 7.05 -6.46 4.98
CA TYR A 76 6.62 -5.29 4.24
C TYR A 76 6.30 -4.15 5.20
N GLU A 77 6.68 -2.94 4.82
CA GLU A 77 6.39 -1.70 5.53
C GLU A 77 5.84 -0.65 4.55
N ILE A 78 5.14 0.35 5.08
CA ILE A 78 4.65 1.49 4.30
C ILE A 78 5.80 2.45 4.04
N THR A 79 5.96 2.86 2.78
CA THR A 79 6.98 3.82 2.36
C THR A 79 6.42 5.22 2.13
N ASP A 80 5.10 5.34 1.88
CA ASP A 80 4.43 6.63 1.76
C ASP A 80 3.25 6.73 2.75
N PRO A 81 3.47 7.27 3.97
CA PRO A 81 2.41 7.37 4.98
C PRO A 81 1.23 8.27 4.58
N ARG A 82 1.38 9.13 3.56
CA ARG A 82 0.32 10.06 3.12
C ARG A 82 -0.92 9.33 2.59
N VAL A 83 -0.77 8.07 2.18
CA VAL A 83 -1.91 7.24 1.78
C VAL A 83 -2.93 7.07 2.91
N PHE A 84 -2.49 7.11 4.18
CA PHE A 84 -3.40 7.02 5.32
C PHE A 84 -4.18 8.30 5.54
N ALA A 85 -3.53 9.47 5.42
CA ALA A 85 -4.24 10.74 5.50
C ALA A 85 -5.34 10.85 4.44
N LEU A 86 -5.09 10.34 3.22
CA LEU A 86 -6.11 10.28 2.17
C LEU A 86 -7.25 9.32 2.53
N CYS A 87 -6.93 8.12 3.02
CA CYS A 87 -7.97 7.16 3.45
C CYS A 87 -8.83 7.74 4.57
N ASP A 88 -8.20 8.36 5.57
CA ASP A 88 -8.89 8.94 6.73
C ASP A 88 -9.82 10.09 6.31
N LEU A 89 -9.40 10.92 5.36
CA LEU A 89 -10.23 12.01 4.80
C LEU A 89 -11.51 11.49 4.11
N LEU A 90 -11.46 10.29 3.52
CA LEU A 90 -12.57 9.71 2.75
C LEU A 90 -13.46 8.78 3.59
N CYS A 91 -13.00 8.35 4.76
CA CYS A 91 -13.72 7.42 5.65
C CYS A 91 -14.53 8.12 6.74
N GLY A 92 -14.84 9.41 6.58
CA GLY A 92 -15.57 10.24 7.55
C GLY A 92 -16.79 9.57 8.18
#